data_AF-A0AAF6AKU4-F1
#
_entry.id   AF-A0AAF6AKU4-F1
#
_cell.length_a   1.000
_cell.length_b   1.000
_cell.length_c   1.000
_cell.angle_alpha   90.00
_cell.angle_beta   90.00
_cell.angle_gamma   90.00
#
_symmetry.space_group_name_H-M   'P 1'
#
loop_
_entity.id
_entity.type
_entity.pdbx_description
1 polymer ?
#
loop_
_entity_poly.entity_id
_entity_poly.type
_entity_poly.pdbx_seq_one_letter_code
_entity_poly.pdbx_strand_id
1 'polypeptide(L)'
;MSLVIRFVGSSGGLHERFLDMIHVADTHSESLMIAIVFTLSLHDLLLFRATYIRDAIVGKEMRRGRGLNQEQSLWRLGRTTWGTHFVSICQVLDLYDLVVKVLEMIVKNATITVSKAKASRLFDAICCFDFVLMLHIMKSVLKISPILSEALQRYDQDILNVMDIVAISKYELQEIRSEEIVKMWSRNKMRDGYLANAICLFVERVLAQVIISDAII
;
A
#
# COMPACT_ATOMS: atom_id res chain seq x y z
N MET A 1 -8.10 5.87 21.13
CA MET A 1 -8.26 6.99 20.17
C MET A 1 -7.36 8.14 20.63
N SER A 2 -6.58 8.74 19.74
CA SER A 2 -5.86 9.99 20.05
C SER A 2 -6.51 11.17 19.32
N LEU A 3 -6.58 12.33 19.98
CA LEU A 3 -7.11 13.56 19.41
C LEU A 3 -5.97 14.58 19.26
N VAL A 4 -5.82 15.11 18.05
CA VAL A 4 -4.83 16.13 17.70
C VAL A 4 -5.56 17.22 16.93
N ILE A 5 -5.39 18.48 17.32
CA ILE A 5 -5.94 19.62 16.58
C ILE A 5 -4.83 20.26 15.75
N ARG A 6 -5.20 20.62 14.52
CA ARG A 6 -4.37 21.38 13.59
C ARG A 6 -5.06 22.70 13.26
N PHE A 7 -4.36 23.82 13.44
CA PHE A 7 -4.91 25.15 13.13
C PHE A 7 -3.80 26.09 12.65
N VAL A 8 -4.18 27.14 11.91
CA VAL A 8 -3.26 28.17 11.43
C VAL A 8 -3.29 29.34 12.42
N GLY A 9 -2.12 29.71 12.95
CA GLY A 9 -1.95 30.86 13.83
C GLY A 9 -2.05 32.19 13.10
N SER A 10 -2.14 33.28 13.84
CA SER A 10 -2.22 34.65 13.29
C SER A 10 -1.00 35.06 12.46
N SER A 11 0.15 34.42 12.68
CA SER A 11 1.37 34.59 11.88
C SER A 11 1.36 33.83 10.56
N GLY A 12 0.29 33.08 10.28
CA GLY A 12 0.22 32.16 9.13
C GLY A 12 0.87 30.81 9.38
N GLY A 13 1.58 30.61 10.50
CA GLY A 13 2.20 29.33 10.84
C GLY A 13 1.18 28.25 11.22
N LEU A 14 1.41 27.01 10.79
CA LEU A 14 0.61 25.87 11.23
C LEU A 14 1.03 25.43 12.63
N HIS A 15 0.05 25.17 13.48
CA HIS A 15 0.25 24.58 14.78
C HIS A 15 -0.52 23.26 14.89
N GLU A 16 0.19 22.21 15.30
CA GLU A 16 -0.41 20.98 15.79
C GLU A 16 -0.34 20.94 17.31
N ARG A 17 -1.44 20.55 17.94
CA ARG A 17 -1.49 20.30 19.38
C ARG A 17 -2.12 18.95 19.63
N PHE A 18 -1.32 18.04 20.18
CA PHE A 18 -1.84 16.83 20.80
C PHE A 18 -2.72 17.25 21.99
N LEU A 19 -3.95 16.75 22.00
CA LEU A 19 -4.88 17.01 23.09
C LEU A 19 -4.82 15.87 24.11
N ASP A 20 -5.22 14.67 23.69
CA ASP A 20 -5.28 13.53 24.59
C ASP A 20 -5.30 12.19 23.85
N MET A 21 -5.07 11.10 24.59
CA MET A 21 -5.25 9.73 24.15
C MET A 21 -6.26 9.02 25.06
N ILE A 22 -7.46 8.84 24.54
CA ILE A 22 -8.60 8.26 25.27
C ILE A 22 -8.81 6.82 24.83
N HIS A 23 -8.94 5.93 25.81
CA HIS A 23 -9.45 4.60 25.56
C HIS A 23 -10.97 4.66 25.30
N VAL A 24 -11.40 4.19 24.13
CA VAL A 24 -12.82 4.06 23.78
C VAL A 24 -13.10 2.57 23.67
N ALA A 25 -14.08 2.08 24.44
CA ALA A 25 -14.33 0.65 24.58
C ALA A 25 -14.79 -0.02 23.28
N ASP A 26 -15.36 0.75 22.36
CA ASP A 26 -15.84 0.31 21.06
C ASP A 26 -15.62 1.39 19.98
N THR A 27 -15.85 1.04 18.71
CA THR A 27 -15.67 1.94 17.56
C THR A 27 -17.00 2.44 16.99
N HIS A 28 -18.09 2.40 17.77
CA HIS A 28 -19.37 2.96 17.31
C HIS A 28 -19.27 4.49 17.22
N SER A 29 -19.96 5.05 16.23
CA SER A 29 -19.94 6.49 15.96
C SER A 29 -20.35 7.33 17.18
N GLU A 30 -21.28 6.82 18.00
CA GLU A 30 -21.75 7.48 19.22
C GLU A 30 -20.67 7.53 20.30
N SER A 31 -20.07 6.39 20.63
CA SER A 31 -18.96 6.28 21.59
C SER A 31 -17.76 7.14 21.20
N LEU A 32 -17.42 7.17 19.91
CA LEU A 32 -16.37 8.03 19.38
C LEU A 32 -16.74 9.52 19.48
N MET A 33 -17.98 9.90 19.15
CA MET A 33 -18.44 11.29 19.25
C MET A 33 -18.40 11.78 20.69
N ILE A 34 -18.90 10.98 21.64
CA ILE A 34 -18.84 11.29 23.07
C ILE A 34 -17.40 11.50 23.52
N ALA A 35 -16.48 10.60 23.15
CA ALA A 35 -15.07 10.73 23.49
C ALA A 35 -14.44 12.00 22.90
N ILE A 36 -14.72 12.34 21.63
CA ILE A 36 -14.23 13.56 20.98
C ILE A 36 -14.76 14.80 21.72
N VAL A 37 -16.08 14.89 21.92
CA VAL A 37 -16.72 16.04 22.58
C VAL A 37 -16.17 16.20 24.00
N PHE A 38 -16.07 15.11 24.76
CA PHE A 38 -15.48 15.11 26.10
C PHE A 38 -14.04 15.62 26.11
N THR A 39 -13.19 15.14 25.18
CA THR A 39 -11.80 15.64 25.06
C THR A 39 -11.77 17.14 24.79
N LEU A 40 -12.62 17.62 23.87
CA LEU A 40 -12.67 19.04 23.52
C LEU A 40 -13.20 19.87 24.70
N SER A 41 -14.13 19.36 25.50
CA SER A 41 -14.60 19.99 26.73
C SER A 41 -13.48 20.14 27.73
N LEU A 42 -12.71 19.06 27.95
CA LEU A 42 -11.63 19.02 28.93
C LEU A 42 -10.54 20.06 28.67
N HIS A 43 -10.35 20.44 27.41
CA HIS A 43 -9.39 21.45 27.00
C HIS A 43 -10.01 22.84 26.75
N ASP A 44 -11.25 23.07 27.19
CA ASP A 44 -12.01 24.33 26.99
C ASP A 44 -12.20 24.74 25.52
N LEU A 45 -12.09 23.77 24.60
CA LEU A 45 -12.20 24.00 23.16
C LEU A 45 -13.63 23.95 22.64
N LEU A 46 -14.59 23.57 23.48
CA LEU A 46 -16.01 23.59 23.13
C LEU A 46 -16.61 25.00 23.02
N LEU A 47 -15.91 26.04 23.48
CA LEU A 47 -16.44 27.41 23.49
C LEU A 47 -16.44 28.10 22.11
N PHE A 48 -15.77 27.56 21.10
CA PHE A 48 -15.73 28.14 19.75
C PHE A 48 -16.51 27.30 18.73
N ARG A 49 -17.83 27.55 18.69
CA ARG A 49 -18.73 27.34 17.54
C ARG A 49 -18.93 25.89 17.04
N ALA A 50 -19.76 25.13 17.76
CA ALA A 50 -20.43 23.94 17.22
C ALA A 50 -21.33 24.24 15.99
N THR A 51 -21.73 25.51 15.77
CA THR A 51 -22.52 25.94 14.61
C THR A 51 -21.70 26.09 13.33
N TYR A 52 -20.44 26.51 13.42
CA TYR A 52 -19.61 26.82 12.24
C TYR A 52 -19.09 25.56 11.55
N ILE A 53 -18.78 24.51 12.31
CA ILE A 53 -18.35 23.21 11.76
C ILE A 53 -19.49 22.56 10.97
N ARG A 54 -20.73 22.62 11.49
CA ARG A 54 -21.91 22.09 10.81
C ARG A 54 -22.20 22.84 9.50
N ASP A 55 -22.16 24.17 9.52
CA ASP A 55 -22.43 24.98 8.32
C ASP A 55 -21.29 24.92 7.29
N ALA A 56 -20.03 24.74 7.71
CA ALA A 56 -18.89 24.55 6.80
C ALA A 56 -18.82 23.15 6.18
N ILE A 57 -19.38 22.13 6.84
CA ILE A 57 -19.51 20.77 6.28
C ILE A 57 -20.70 20.68 5.32
N VAL A 58 -21.79 21.40 5.61
CA VAL A 58 -23.01 21.43 4.77
C VAL A 58 -22.89 22.44 3.62
N GLY A 59 -22.11 23.51 3.79
CA GLY A 59 -21.80 24.50 2.77
C GLY A 59 -20.73 24.01 1.80
N LYS A 60 -21.12 23.76 0.55
CA LYS A 60 -20.31 23.23 -0.57
C LYS A 60 -19.14 24.11 -1.06
N GLU A 61 -18.53 24.96 -0.22
CA GLU A 61 -17.37 25.78 -0.63
C GLU A 61 -16.19 25.63 0.33
N MET A 62 -15.50 24.49 0.26
CA MET A 62 -14.12 24.41 0.75
C MET A 62 -13.19 25.10 -0.25
N ARG A 63 -12.73 26.31 0.09
CA ARG A 63 -11.70 27.02 -0.69
C ARG A 63 -10.39 26.21 -0.65
N ARG A 64 -9.93 25.75 -1.83
CA ARG A 64 -8.60 25.14 -2.02
C ARG A 64 -7.52 26.17 -1.72
N GLY A 65 -6.74 25.97 -0.65
CA GLY A 65 -5.51 26.71 -0.38
C GLY A 65 -4.28 25.92 -0.81
N ARG A 66 -3.28 26.60 -1.38
CA ARG A 66 -1.91 26.09 -1.60
C ARG A 66 -0.95 26.71 -0.58
N GLY A 67 0.04 25.94 -0.12
CA GLY A 67 1.29 26.45 0.50
C GLY A 67 1.56 26.15 1.98
N LEU A 68 2.87 25.99 2.28
CA LEU A 68 3.73 26.11 3.50
C LEU A 68 3.21 25.79 4.92
N ASN A 69 1.91 25.67 5.15
CA ASN A 69 1.30 25.65 6.47
C ASN A 69 1.01 24.23 6.93
N GLN A 70 2.01 23.38 6.82
CA GLN A 70 1.84 21.95 6.93
C GLN A 70 3.02 21.30 7.67
N GLU A 71 3.86 22.07 8.38
CA GLU A 71 5.04 21.53 9.07
C GLU A 71 4.88 21.32 10.61
N GLN A 72 4.47 20.13 11.12
CA GLN A 72 5.07 19.38 12.26
C GLN A 72 4.44 17.96 12.50
N SER A 73 5.24 16.96 12.91
CA SER A 73 4.85 15.53 12.94
C SER A 73 4.41 14.98 14.31
N LEU A 74 3.37 14.13 14.32
CA LEU A 74 3.20 13.03 15.30
C LEU A 74 3.20 11.69 14.55
N TRP A 75 4.16 10.82 14.85
CA TRP A 75 4.39 9.53 14.17
C TRP A 75 3.17 8.59 14.31
N ARG A 76 2.61 8.11 13.19
CA ARG A 76 1.51 7.11 13.17
C ARG A 76 1.95 5.74 12.62
N LEU A 77 1.35 4.68 13.18
CA LEU A 77 1.68 3.25 13.03
C LEU A 77 1.46 2.62 11.64
N GLY A 78 0.80 3.30 10.69
CA GLY A 78 0.45 2.74 9.36
C GLY A 78 1.64 2.49 8.42
N ARG A 79 2.83 2.98 8.77
CA ARG A 79 4.05 2.89 7.97
C ARG A 79 4.66 1.48 7.90
N THR A 80 4.30 0.58 8.82
CA THR A 80 5.03 -0.68 9.01
C THR A 80 4.48 -1.88 8.23
N THR A 81 3.17 -2.03 8.08
CA THR A 81 2.59 -3.30 7.57
C THR A 81 2.79 -3.49 6.06
N TRP A 82 2.50 -2.48 5.23
CA TRP A 82 2.62 -2.59 3.77
C TRP A 82 4.08 -2.58 3.29
N GLY A 83 4.92 -1.77 3.93
CA GLY A 83 6.36 -1.70 3.63
C GLY A 83 7.07 -3.03 3.89
N THR A 84 6.73 -3.73 4.97
CA THR A 84 7.32 -5.06 5.26
C THR A 84 6.94 -6.10 4.22
N HIS A 85 5.71 -6.08 3.70
CA HIS A 85 5.29 -7.02 2.66
C HIS A 85 6.02 -6.79 1.34
N PHE A 86 6.22 -5.53 0.93
CA PHE A 86 7.02 -5.20 -0.24
C PHE A 86 8.45 -5.74 -0.12
N VAL A 87 9.11 -5.49 1.02
CA VAL A 87 10.47 -5.97 1.28
C VAL A 87 10.55 -7.49 1.24
N SER A 88 9.59 -8.19 1.87
CA SER A 88 9.54 -9.66 1.83
C SER A 88 9.38 -10.21 0.42
N ILE A 89 8.54 -9.59 -0.42
CA ILE A 89 8.35 -10.03 -1.81
C ILE A 89 9.62 -9.80 -2.63
N CYS A 90 10.28 -8.66 -2.45
CA CYS A 90 11.58 -8.40 -3.07
C CYS A 90 12.60 -9.49 -2.69
N GLN A 91 12.72 -9.82 -1.40
CA GLN A 91 13.62 -10.88 -0.94
C GLN A 91 13.28 -12.26 -1.53
N VAL A 92 12.00 -12.60 -1.64
CA VAL A 92 11.57 -13.85 -2.28
C VAL A 92 11.97 -13.87 -3.75
N LEU A 93 11.82 -12.75 -4.46
CA LEU A 93 12.23 -12.64 -5.86
C LEU A 93 13.76 -12.74 -6.01
N ASP A 94 14.53 -12.08 -5.14
CA ASP A 94 16.00 -12.12 -5.16
C ASP A 94 16.54 -13.54 -4.90
N LEU A 95 15.83 -14.30 -4.06
CA LEU A 95 16.17 -15.69 -3.73
C LEU A 95 15.50 -16.72 -4.64
N TYR A 96 14.65 -16.30 -5.60
CA TYR A 96 13.78 -17.20 -6.34
C TYR A 96 14.57 -18.31 -7.06
N ASP A 97 15.58 -17.94 -7.83
CA ASP A 97 16.43 -18.88 -8.56
C ASP A 97 17.14 -19.87 -7.63
N LEU A 98 17.59 -19.39 -6.47
CA LEU A 98 18.24 -20.24 -5.47
C LEU A 98 17.26 -21.25 -4.88
N VAL A 99 16.05 -20.79 -4.51
CA VAL A 99 15.00 -21.65 -3.96
C VAL A 99 14.57 -22.71 -4.98
N VAL A 100 14.35 -22.32 -6.24
CA VAL A 100 14.01 -23.26 -7.32
C VAL A 100 15.09 -24.32 -7.49
N LYS A 101 16.38 -23.91 -7.55
CA LYS A 101 17.51 -24.84 -7.67
C LYS A 101 17.63 -25.80 -6.49
N VAL A 102 17.45 -25.30 -5.26
CA VAL A 102 17.51 -26.14 -4.05
C VAL A 102 16.37 -27.15 -4.04
N LEU A 103 15.15 -26.73 -4.40
CA LEU A 103 14.01 -27.64 -4.48
C LEU A 103 14.21 -28.70 -5.56
N GLU A 104 14.70 -28.33 -6.74
CA GLU A 104 15.04 -29.27 -7.80
C GLU A 104 16.09 -30.29 -7.34
N MET A 105 17.13 -29.83 -6.65
CA MET A 105 18.19 -30.69 -6.10
C MET A 105 17.62 -31.68 -5.08
N ILE A 106 16.74 -31.24 -4.17
CA ILE A 106 16.09 -32.12 -3.19
C ILE A 106 15.20 -33.14 -3.91
N VAL A 107 14.42 -32.73 -4.92
CA VAL A 107 13.57 -33.63 -5.69
C VAL A 107 14.40 -34.72 -6.38
N LYS A 108 15.57 -34.38 -6.93
CA LYS A 108 16.47 -35.33 -7.60
C LYS A 108 17.18 -36.27 -6.62
N ASN A 109 17.69 -35.75 -5.51
CA ASN A 109 18.67 -36.44 -4.67
C ASN A 109 18.13 -36.98 -3.34
N ALA A 110 16.93 -36.59 -2.90
CA ALA A 110 16.39 -37.02 -1.61
C ALA A 110 16.05 -38.52 -1.58
N THR A 111 16.59 -39.21 -0.58
CA THR A 111 16.28 -40.63 -0.27
C THR A 111 14.98 -40.76 0.51
N ILE A 112 14.62 -39.75 1.32
CA ILE A 112 13.39 -39.72 2.12
C ILE A 112 12.22 -39.33 1.22
N THR A 113 11.31 -40.27 0.96
CA THR A 113 10.15 -40.11 0.08
C THR A 113 9.25 -38.94 0.48
N VAL A 114 9.04 -38.71 1.77
CA VAL A 114 8.22 -37.60 2.28
C VAL A 114 8.85 -36.24 1.99
N SER A 115 10.16 -36.09 2.18
CA SER A 115 10.88 -34.84 1.89
C SER A 115 10.85 -34.56 0.38
N LYS A 116 11.10 -35.59 -0.43
CA LYS A 116 11.00 -35.53 -1.89
C LYS A 116 9.61 -35.09 -2.36
N ALA A 117 8.54 -35.68 -1.82
CA ALA A 117 7.17 -35.32 -2.17
C ALA A 117 6.82 -33.87 -1.77
N LYS A 118 7.26 -33.42 -0.59
CA LYS A 118 7.06 -32.03 -0.15
C LYS A 118 7.80 -31.04 -1.05
N ALA A 119 9.08 -31.31 -1.35
CA ALA A 119 9.88 -30.47 -2.24
C ALA A 119 9.29 -30.41 -3.65
N SER A 120 8.81 -31.54 -4.18
CA SER A 120 8.14 -31.60 -5.49
C SER A 120 6.90 -30.71 -5.52
N ARG A 121 6.00 -30.87 -4.53
CA ARG A 121 4.78 -30.06 -4.47
C ARG A 121 5.08 -28.56 -4.35
N LEU A 122 6.11 -28.20 -3.58
CA LEU A 122 6.50 -26.80 -3.43
C LEU A 122 7.13 -26.27 -4.73
N PHE A 123 7.99 -27.04 -5.37
CA PHE A 123 8.57 -26.73 -6.67
C PHE A 123 7.47 -26.48 -7.71
N ASP A 124 6.51 -27.40 -7.83
CA ASP A 124 5.37 -27.26 -8.74
C ASP A 124 4.52 -26.01 -8.42
N ALA A 125 4.34 -25.70 -7.14
CA ALA A 125 3.58 -24.54 -6.71
C ALA A 125 4.29 -23.21 -7.01
N ILE A 126 5.60 -23.09 -6.78
CA ILE A 126 6.31 -21.83 -6.99
C ILE A 126 6.69 -21.58 -8.45
N CYS A 127 6.83 -22.65 -9.24
CA CYS A 127 7.12 -22.59 -10.66
C CYS A 127 5.84 -22.45 -11.50
N CYS A 128 4.65 -22.51 -10.88
CA CYS A 128 3.41 -22.34 -11.63
C CYS A 128 3.25 -20.89 -12.08
N PHE A 129 2.68 -20.72 -13.28
CA PHE A 129 2.46 -19.41 -13.88
C PHE A 129 1.65 -18.48 -12.96
N ASP A 130 0.60 -19.00 -12.32
CA ASP A 130 -0.26 -18.22 -11.43
C ASP A 130 0.53 -17.63 -10.24
N PHE A 131 1.45 -18.41 -9.66
CA PHE A 131 2.26 -17.95 -8.54
C PHE A 131 3.24 -16.87 -8.98
N VAL A 132 3.98 -17.10 -10.06
CA VAL A 132 4.96 -16.13 -10.60
C VAL A 132 4.25 -14.83 -10.99
N LEU A 133 3.15 -14.92 -11.74
CA LEU A 133 2.37 -13.76 -12.14
C LEU A 133 1.85 -12.98 -10.93
N MET A 134 1.25 -13.67 -9.95
CA MET A 134 0.71 -13.01 -8.76
C MET A 134 1.82 -12.35 -7.95
N LEU A 135 2.98 -12.99 -7.81
CA LEU A 135 4.12 -12.42 -7.10
C LEU A 135 4.60 -11.12 -7.76
N HIS A 136 4.66 -11.07 -9.10
CA HIS A 136 5.00 -9.86 -9.84
C HIS A 136 3.93 -8.78 -9.74
N ILE A 137 2.63 -9.11 -9.88
CA ILE A 137 1.53 -8.16 -9.71
C ILE A 137 1.56 -7.58 -8.29
N MET A 138 1.76 -8.42 -7.27
CA MET A 138 1.86 -7.98 -5.89
C MET A 138 3.06 -7.04 -5.70
N LYS A 139 4.23 -7.34 -6.28
CA LYS A 139 5.38 -6.42 -6.26
C LYS A 139 5.02 -5.05 -6.85
N SER A 140 4.41 -5.02 -8.03
CA SER A 140 4.06 -3.77 -8.72
C SER A 140 3.04 -2.94 -7.95
N VAL A 141 1.98 -3.57 -7.42
CA VAL A 141 0.96 -2.88 -6.60
C VAL A 141 1.57 -2.38 -5.28
N LEU A 142 2.38 -3.20 -4.62
CA LEU A 142 3.00 -2.85 -3.34
C LEU A 142 4.13 -1.82 -3.50
N LYS A 143 4.70 -1.63 -4.69
CA LYS A 143 5.65 -0.53 -4.98
C LYS A 143 4.97 0.84 -4.87
N ILE A 144 3.71 0.95 -5.29
CA ILE A 144 2.93 2.19 -5.30
C ILE A 144 2.47 2.55 -3.88
N SER A 145 2.13 1.54 -3.07
CA SER A 145 1.51 1.71 -1.75
C SER A 145 2.31 2.60 -0.79
N PRO A 146 3.64 2.45 -0.61
CA PRO A 146 4.44 3.32 0.25
C PRO A 146 4.39 4.79 -0.16
N ILE A 147 4.52 5.09 -1.45
CA ILE A 147 4.53 6.46 -1.97
C ILE A 147 3.17 7.13 -1.72
N LEU A 148 2.09 6.44 -2.06
CA LEU A 148 0.73 6.94 -1.86
C LEU A 148 0.39 7.08 -0.36
N SER A 149 0.74 6.07 0.43
CA SER A 149 0.52 6.06 1.89
C SER A 149 1.30 7.17 2.57
N GLU A 150 2.55 7.38 2.17
CA GLU A 150 3.38 8.49 2.65
C GLU A 150 2.78 9.82 2.25
N ALA A 151 2.40 10.03 0.99
CA ALA A 151 1.80 11.28 0.54
C ALA A 151 0.49 11.63 1.25
N LEU A 152 -0.37 10.64 1.49
CA LEU A 152 -1.66 10.83 2.16
C LEU A 152 -1.52 11.08 3.67
N GLN A 153 -0.47 10.56 4.29
CA GLN A 153 -0.27 10.62 5.73
C GLN A 153 0.76 11.67 6.14
N ARG A 154 1.60 12.13 5.22
CA ARG A 154 2.52 13.24 5.45
C ARG A 154 1.71 14.50 5.59
N TYR A 155 1.88 15.10 6.75
CA TYR A 155 1.17 16.29 7.15
C TYR A 155 1.71 17.54 6.41
N ASP A 156 2.94 17.48 5.86
CA ASP A 156 3.65 18.51 5.07
C ASP A 156 3.27 18.59 3.58
N GLN A 157 2.31 17.77 3.14
CA GLN A 157 1.95 17.66 1.73
C GLN A 157 0.78 18.57 1.34
N ASP A 158 1.04 19.47 0.37
CA ASP A 158 0.00 20.30 -0.24
C ASP A 158 -1.08 19.40 -0.85
N ILE A 159 -2.35 19.74 -0.63
CA ILE A 159 -3.48 18.94 -1.14
C ILE A 159 -3.42 18.75 -2.65
N LEU A 160 -2.90 19.72 -3.40
CA LEU A 160 -2.70 19.58 -4.84
C LEU A 160 -1.62 18.54 -5.16
N ASN A 161 -0.51 18.52 -4.42
CA ASN A 161 0.52 17.51 -4.59
C ASN A 161 0.00 16.11 -4.24
N VAL A 162 -0.80 16.00 -3.18
CA VAL A 162 -1.48 14.74 -2.83
C VAL A 162 -2.44 14.31 -3.94
N MET A 163 -3.20 15.23 -4.52
CA MET A 163 -4.09 14.95 -5.64
C MET A 163 -3.33 14.44 -6.87
N ASP A 164 -2.17 15.04 -7.17
CA ASP A 164 -1.32 14.60 -8.28
C ASP A 164 -0.78 13.18 -8.03
N ILE A 165 -0.29 12.88 -6.81
CA ILE A 165 0.17 11.53 -6.44
C ILE A 165 -0.96 10.50 -6.51
N VAL A 166 -2.18 10.86 -6.08
CA VAL A 166 -3.37 10.00 -6.22
C VAL A 166 -3.70 9.73 -7.69
N ALA A 167 -3.61 10.75 -8.55
CA ALA A 167 -3.86 10.62 -9.98
C ALA A 167 -2.82 9.70 -10.64
N ILE A 168 -1.53 9.88 -10.33
CA ILE A 168 -0.43 9.03 -10.81
C ILE A 168 -0.62 7.59 -10.34
N SER A 169 -0.84 7.38 -9.03
CA SER A 169 -1.05 6.04 -8.46
C SER A 169 -2.24 5.33 -9.11
N LYS A 170 -3.33 6.06 -9.38
CA LYS A 170 -4.51 5.53 -10.07
C LYS A 170 -4.17 5.11 -11.51
N TYR A 171 -3.42 5.94 -12.23
CA TYR A 171 -3.01 5.63 -13.60
C TYR A 171 -2.14 4.37 -13.63
N GLU A 172 -1.11 4.27 -12.78
CA GLU A 172 -0.24 3.08 -12.71
C GLU A 172 -1.01 1.80 -12.38
N LEU A 173 -1.95 1.85 -11.43
CA LEU A 173 -2.80 0.70 -11.11
C LEU A 173 -3.75 0.33 -12.28
N GLN A 174 -4.19 1.32 -13.05
CA GLN A 174 -5.00 1.07 -14.24
C GLN A 174 -4.18 0.42 -15.34
N GLU A 175 -2.92 0.81 -15.51
CA GLU A 175 -1.99 0.17 -16.45
C GLU A 175 -1.73 -1.29 -16.07
N ILE A 176 -1.40 -1.58 -14.81
CA ILE A 176 -1.23 -2.97 -14.32
C ILE A 176 -2.48 -3.81 -14.62
N ARG A 177 -3.68 -3.23 -14.46
CA ARG A 177 -4.94 -3.93 -14.78
C ARG A 177 -5.20 -4.05 -16.29
N SER A 178 -4.72 -3.08 -17.07
CA SER A 178 -4.92 -3.01 -18.51
C SER A 178 -3.94 -3.91 -19.28
N GLU A 179 -2.84 -4.33 -18.64
CA GLU A 179 -1.85 -5.24 -19.20
C GLU A 179 -2.48 -6.48 -19.82
N GLU A 180 -2.03 -6.79 -21.03
CA GLU A 180 -2.58 -7.89 -21.81
C GLU A 180 -2.37 -9.24 -21.13
N ILE A 181 -1.25 -9.41 -20.41
CA ILE A 181 -0.93 -10.62 -19.65
C ILE A 181 -1.94 -10.83 -18.50
N VAL A 182 -2.26 -9.77 -17.74
CA VAL A 182 -3.24 -9.83 -16.64
C VAL A 182 -4.65 -10.08 -17.18
N LYS A 183 -5.00 -9.49 -18.32
CA LYS A 183 -6.25 -9.76 -19.03
C LYS A 183 -6.29 -11.17 -19.60
N MET A 184 -5.18 -11.68 -20.14
CA MET A 184 -5.07 -13.04 -20.65
C MET A 184 -5.25 -14.04 -19.50
N TRP A 185 -4.59 -13.83 -18.37
CA TRP A 185 -4.77 -14.64 -17.17
C TRP A 185 -6.22 -14.61 -16.66
N SER A 186 -6.82 -13.42 -16.57
CA SER A 186 -8.22 -13.26 -16.15
C SER A 186 -9.21 -13.94 -17.10
N ARG A 187 -8.90 -13.95 -18.41
CA ARG A 187 -9.71 -14.60 -19.46
C ARG A 187 -9.47 -16.11 -19.56
N ASN A 188 -8.25 -16.58 -19.33
CA ASN A 188 -7.79 -17.96 -19.53
C ASN A 188 -7.74 -18.76 -18.23
N LYS A 189 -8.72 -18.62 -17.34
CA LYS A 189 -8.80 -19.46 -16.14
C LYS A 189 -9.01 -20.97 -16.43
N MET A 190 -8.82 -21.46 -17.66
CA MET A 190 -8.76 -22.88 -18.02
C MET A 190 -7.97 -23.18 -19.32
N ARG A 191 -7.29 -24.34 -19.30
CA ARG A 191 -6.82 -25.24 -20.39
C ARG A 191 -5.33 -25.19 -20.77
N ASP A 192 -4.62 -26.14 -20.16
CA ASP A 192 -3.46 -26.89 -20.64
C ASP A 192 -2.05 -26.35 -20.35
N GLY A 193 -1.28 -27.20 -19.64
CA GLY A 193 0.09 -26.96 -19.17
C GLY A 193 1.16 -26.79 -20.26
N TYR A 194 0.78 -26.88 -21.54
CA TYR A 194 1.67 -26.57 -22.67
C TYR A 194 1.84 -25.06 -22.91
N LEU A 195 0.83 -24.25 -22.58
CA LEU A 195 0.91 -22.79 -22.74
C LEU A 195 1.79 -22.15 -21.64
N ALA A 196 1.91 -22.81 -20.48
CA ALA A 196 2.68 -22.34 -19.34
C ALA A 196 4.19 -22.20 -19.64
N ASN A 197 4.79 -23.14 -20.37
CA ASN A 197 6.22 -23.07 -20.70
C ASN A 197 6.55 -22.02 -21.78
N ALA A 198 5.67 -21.85 -22.79
CA ALA A 198 5.86 -20.83 -23.82
C ALA A 198 5.62 -19.41 -23.25
N ILE A 199 4.69 -19.27 -22.30
CA ILE A 199 4.40 -18.00 -21.62
C ILE A 199 5.45 -17.70 -20.54
N CYS A 200 6.02 -18.68 -19.83
CA CYS A 200 7.16 -18.44 -18.94
C CYS A 200 8.37 -17.89 -19.69
N LEU A 201 8.74 -18.45 -20.85
CA LEU A 201 9.81 -17.90 -21.69
C LEU A 201 9.48 -16.50 -22.25
N PHE A 202 8.20 -16.20 -22.46
CA PHE A 202 7.75 -14.89 -22.90
C PHE A 202 7.76 -13.86 -21.77
N VAL A 203 7.32 -14.24 -20.57
CA VAL A 203 7.36 -13.43 -19.34
C VAL A 203 8.81 -13.20 -18.92
N GLU A 204 9.69 -14.18 -18.97
CA GLU A 204 11.14 -13.99 -18.76
C GLU A 204 11.75 -13.02 -19.78
N ARG A 205 11.34 -13.09 -21.06
CA ARG A 205 11.81 -12.15 -22.10
C ARG A 205 11.27 -10.74 -21.94
N VAL A 206 10.00 -10.59 -21.56
CA VAL A 206 9.36 -9.27 -21.32
C VAL A 206 9.89 -8.67 -20.01
N LEU A 207 10.08 -9.47 -18.96
CA LEU A 207 10.71 -9.05 -17.71
C LEU A 207 12.18 -8.67 -17.92
N ALA A 208 12.93 -9.38 -18.78
CA ALA A 208 14.30 -9.00 -19.13
C ALA A 208 14.35 -7.62 -19.82
N GLN A 209 13.35 -7.27 -20.64
CA GLN A 209 13.28 -5.95 -21.28
C GLN A 209 12.89 -4.83 -20.29
N VAL A 210 11.98 -5.10 -19.35
CA VAL A 210 11.57 -4.14 -18.33
C VAL A 210 12.66 -3.94 -17.25
N ILE A 211 13.46 -4.97 -16.94
CA ILE A 211 14.58 -4.86 -16.00
C ILE A 211 15.79 -4.13 -16.61
N ILE A 212 15.97 -4.16 -17.94
CA ILE A 212 17.07 -3.43 -18.60
C ILE A 212 16.78 -1.92 -18.71
N SER A 213 15.52 -1.46 -18.77
CA SER A 213 15.27 -0.01 -18.87
C SER A 213 15.46 0.74 -17.55
N ASP A 214 15.46 0.05 -16.40
CA ASP A 214 15.76 0.65 -15.09
C ASP A 214 17.27 0.58 -14.74
N ALA A 215 18.11 0.12 -15.69
CA ALA A 215 19.57 0.10 -15.53
C ALA A 215 20.29 1.29 -16.22
N ILE A 216 19.57 2.23 -16.85
CA ILE A 216 20.18 3.45 -17.39
C ILE A 216 19.34 4.68 -17.01
N ILE A 217 19.91 5.44 -16.07
CA ILE A 217 19.57 6.76 -15.49
C ILE A 217 18.89 6.71 -14.12
#